data_AF-A0A1Y3PTZ6-F1
#
_entry.id   AF-A0A1Y3PTZ6-F1
#
_cell.length_a   1.000
_cell.length_b   1.000
_cell.length_c   1.000
_cell.angle_alpha   90.00
_cell.angle_beta   90.00
_cell.angle_gamma   90.00
#
_symmetry.space_group_name_H-M   'P 1'
#
loop_
_entity.id
_entity.type
_entity.pdbx_description
1 polymer ?
#
loop_
_entity_poly.entity_id
_entity_poly.type
_entity_poly.pdbx_seq_one_letter_code
_entity_poly.pdbx_strand_id
1 'polypeptide(L)'
;MREPGRAAETTSYLWLYRTGRYSPPIVLYEYQRTRAAEHPKAFLAGSKGYLHVDGYAGYNGLADVTLVGCWAHARRKFDDALLSLPVRKTG
;
A
#
# COMPACT_ATOMS: atom_id res chain seq x y z
N MET A 1 12.18 4.03 -16.76
CA MET A 1 12.36 5.47 -16.46
C MET A 1 13.86 5.73 -16.40
N ARG A 2 14.39 6.78 -17.04
CA ARG A 2 15.81 7.10 -16.94
C ARG A 2 16.01 8.01 -15.74
N GLU A 3 16.75 7.55 -14.75
CA GLU A 3 17.02 8.29 -13.52
C GLU A 3 18.49 8.71 -13.48
N PRO A 4 18.80 10.00 -13.70
CA PRO A 4 20.17 10.49 -13.59
C PRO A 4 20.72 10.24 -12.18
N GLY A 5 21.91 9.66 -12.10
CA GLY A 5 22.59 9.41 -10.82
C GLY A 5 22.11 8.19 -10.04
N ARG A 6 21.34 7.28 -10.66
CA ARG A 6 20.85 6.05 -10.02
C ARG A 6 21.08 4.83 -10.89
N ALA A 7 21.53 3.73 -10.28
CA ALA A 7 21.75 2.46 -10.98
C ALA A 7 20.44 1.89 -11.52
N ALA A 8 20.47 1.30 -12.72
CA ALA A 8 19.29 0.82 -13.43
C ALA A 8 18.57 -0.33 -12.71
N GLU A 9 19.32 -1.07 -11.87
CA GLU A 9 18.87 -2.21 -11.09
C GLU A 9 18.18 -1.80 -9.78
N THR A 10 18.14 -0.49 -9.46
CA THR A 10 17.59 -0.03 -8.19
C THR A 10 16.06 -0.11 -8.18
N THR A 11 15.51 -0.74 -7.13
CA THR A 11 14.05 -0.86 -6.96
C THR A 11 13.38 0.51 -6.82
N SER A 12 12.38 0.76 -7.66
CA SER A 12 11.48 1.91 -7.58
C SER A 12 10.05 1.45 -7.34
N TYR A 13 9.18 2.38 -6.96
CA TYR A 13 7.82 2.08 -6.56
C TYR A 13 6.83 2.91 -7.37
N LEU A 14 5.70 2.30 -7.72
CA LEU A 14 4.52 3.01 -8.23
C LEU A 14 3.46 2.95 -7.15
N TRP A 15 3.08 4.12 -6.64
CA TRP A 15 1.94 4.27 -5.76
C TRP A 15 0.69 4.39 -6.60
N LEU A 16 -0.33 3.61 -6.28
CA LEU A 16 -1.60 3.60 -6.99
C LEU A 16 -2.67 4.23 -6.10
N TYR A 17 -3.28 5.30 -6.60
CA TYR A 17 -4.42 5.95 -5.95
C TYR A 17 -5.65 5.83 -6.84
N ARG A 18 -6.81 5.71 -6.21
CA ARG A 18 -8.09 5.66 -6.91
C ARG A 18 -9.11 6.48 -6.16
N THR A 19 -9.96 7.18 -6.92
CA THR A 19 -11.15 7.83 -6.35
C THR A 19 -12.14 6.82 -5.78
N GLY A 20 -12.98 7.30 -4.86
CA GLY A 20 -14.07 6.52 -4.29
C GLY A 20 -15.15 6.16 -5.32
N ARG A 21 -16.06 5.25 -4.95
CA ARG A 21 -17.16 4.78 -5.82
C ARG A 21 -18.08 5.91 -6.32
N TYR A 22 -18.25 6.96 -5.52
CA TYR A 22 -19.24 8.03 -5.75
C TYR A 22 -18.67 9.26 -6.45
N SER A 23 -17.45 9.17 -6.99
CA SER A 23 -16.78 10.24 -7.71
C SER A 23 -16.38 9.75 -9.11
N PRO A 24 -16.06 10.64 -10.06
CA PRO A 24 -15.50 10.24 -11.34
C PRO A 24 -14.34 9.25 -11.14
N PRO A 25 -14.33 8.11 -11.84
CA PRO A 25 -13.32 7.08 -11.65
C PRO A 25 -11.98 7.56 -12.21
N ILE A 26 -11.03 7.85 -11.32
CA ILE A 26 -9.67 8.24 -11.67
C ILE A 26 -8.74 7.21 -11.02
N VAL A 27 -7.78 6.73 -11.80
CA VAL A 27 -6.66 5.92 -11.32
C VAL A 27 -5.39 6.69 -11.60
N LEU A 28 -4.63 6.99 -10.56
CA LEU A 28 -3.37 7.72 -10.65
C LEU A 28 -2.22 6.80 -10.25
N TYR A 29 -1.17 6.80 -11.07
CA TYR A 29 0.08 6.10 -10.81
C TYR A 29 1.16 7.14 -10.52
N GLU A 30 1.62 7.20 -9.29
CA GLU A 30 2.69 8.09 -8.86
C GLU A 30 3.99 7.30 -8.76
N TYR A 31 4.97 7.68 -9.58
CA TYR A 31 6.30 7.08 -9.51
C TYR A 31 7.11 7.70 -8.38
N GLN A 32 7.70 6.85 -7.53
CA GLN A 32 8.58 7.24 -6.44
C GLN A 32 9.82 6.35 -6.36
N ARG A 33 10.93 6.95 -5.97
CA ARG A 33 12.22 6.24 -5.84
C ARG A 33 12.23 5.26 -4.67
N THR A 34 11.44 5.53 -3.64
CA THR A 34 11.36 4.73 -2.41
C THR A 34 9.91 4.40 -2.08
N ARG A 35 9.73 3.44 -1.18
CA ARG A 35 8.42 3.10 -0.60
C ARG A 35 8.16 3.87 0.70
N ALA A 36 8.86 4.96 0.93
CA ALA A 36 8.79 5.70 2.19
C ALA A 36 7.39 6.26 2.45
N ALA A 37 7.01 6.33 3.73
CA ALA A 37 5.72 6.87 4.18
C ALA A 37 5.52 8.36 3.83
N GLU A 38 6.59 9.08 3.52
CA GLU A 38 6.54 10.50 3.13
C GLU A 38 5.74 10.73 1.83
N HIS A 39 5.80 9.79 0.88
CA HIS A 39 5.12 9.91 -0.41
C HIS A 39 3.60 9.93 -0.27
N PRO A 40 2.93 8.92 0.34
CA PRO A 40 1.50 8.98 0.55
C PRO A 40 1.09 10.10 1.50
N LYS A 41 1.94 10.50 2.46
CA LYS A 41 1.67 11.65 3.33
C LYS A 41 1.61 12.95 2.56
N ALA A 42 2.53 13.18 1.63
CA ALA A 42 2.54 14.35 0.78
C ALA A 42 1.36 14.34 -0.20
N PHE A 43 1.14 13.22 -0.91
CA PHE A 43 0.08 13.11 -1.91
C PHE A 43 -1.32 13.24 -1.31
N LEU A 44 -1.56 12.64 -0.14
CA LEU A 44 -2.88 12.64 0.52
C LEU A 44 -3.06 13.80 1.50
N ALA A 45 -2.15 14.78 1.53
CA ALA A 45 -2.26 15.94 2.40
C ALA A 45 -3.61 16.66 2.20
N GLY A 46 -4.32 16.90 3.30
CA GLY A 46 -5.64 17.54 3.30
C GLY A 46 -6.81 16.61 2.90
N SER A 47 -6.54 15.34 2.57
CA SER A 47 -7.60 14.33 2.40
C SER A 47 -8.30 14.06 3.72
N LYS A 48 -9.60 13.78 3.66
CA LYS A 48 -10.43 13.50 4.85
C LYS A 48 -11.35 12.31 4.63
N GLY A 49 -11.77 11.68 5.72
CA GLY A 49 -12.74 10.59 5.68
C GLY A 49 -12.09 9.22 5.58
N TYR A 50 -12.62 8.32 4.76
CA TYR A 50 -12.16 6.92 4.72
C TYR A 50 -11.20 6.65 3.57
N LEU A 51 -10.06 6.01 3.89
CA LEU A 51 -9.07 5.60 2.90
C LEU A 51 -8.95 4.07 2.89
N HIS A 52 -9.34 3.44 1.78
CA HIS A 52 -9.19 1.99 1.60
C HIS A 52 -7.74 1.65 1.26
N VAL A 53 -7.08 0.83 2.09
CA VAL A 53 -5.65 0.53 1.96
C VAL A 53 -5.37 -0.98 2.01
N ASP A 54 -4.21 -1.39 1.50
CA ASP A 54 -3.73 -2.78 1.54
C ASP A 54 -3.21 -3.24 2.92
N GLY A 55 -3.14 -2.32 3.89
CA GLY A 55 -2.60 -2.56 5.24
C GLY A 55 -1.10 -2.29 5.37
N TYR A 56 -0.45 -1.65 4.40
CA TYR A 56 0.95 -1.24 4.53
C TYR A 56 1.13 -0.19 5.64
N ALA A 57 2.11 -0.42 6.52
CA ALA A 57 2.39 0.48 7.65
C ALA A 57 2.83 1.89 7.23
N GLY A 58 3.22 2.10 5.96
CA GLY A 58 3.56 3.43 5.44
C GLY A 58 2.38 4.42 5.43
N TYR A 59 1.14 3.94 5.56
CA TYR A 59 -0.04 4.81 5.72
C TYR A 59 -0.26 5.26 7.17
N ASN A 60 0.47 4.69 8.13
CA ASN A 60 0.33 5.05 9.53
C ASN A 60 0.76 6.51 9.74
N GLY A 61 -0.08 7.27 10.44
CA GLY A 61 0.15 8.70 10.69
C GLY A 61 -0.29 9.64 9.57
N LEU A 62 -1.12 9.18 8.62
CA LEU A 62 -1.93 10.09 7.82
C LEU A 62 -2.96 10.78 8.75
N ALA A 63 -2.98 12.11 8.73
CA ALA A 63 -3.92 12.90 9.53
C ALA A 63 -5.31 12.92 8.89
N ASP A 64 -6.35 13.10 9.71
CA ASP A 64 -7.75 13.34 9.30
C ASP A 64 -8.41 12.26 8.41
N VAL A 65 -7.77 11.08 8.30
CA VAL A 65 -8.31 9.92 7.59
C VAL A 65 -8.44 8.72 8.51
N THR A 66 -9.51 7.96 8.31
CA THR A 66 -9.73 6.65 8.90
C THR A 66 -9.30 5.60 7.88
N LEU A 67 -8.26 4.84 8.21
CA LEU A 67 -7.80 3.74 7.35
C LEU A 67 -8.79 2.58 7.39
N VAL A 68 -9.22 2.12 6.22
CA VAL A 68 -10.07 0.95 6.04
C VAL A 68 -9.27 -0.14 5.34
N GLY A 69 -8.98 -1.23 6.05
CA GLY A 69 -8.18 -2.32 5.51
C GLY A 69 -8.90 -3.15 4.44
N CYS A 70 -8.15 -3.58 3.43
CA CYS A 70 -8.65 -4.48 2.40
C CYS A 70 -8.82 -5.92 2.90
N TRP A 71 -10.03 -6.46 2.81
CA TRP A 71 -10.33 -7.83 3.24
C TRP A 71 -9.56 -8.91 2.46
N ALA A 72 -9.28 -8.69 1.17
CA ALA A 72 -8.47 -9.62 0.39
C ALA A 72 -7.02 -9.69 0.92
N HIS A 73 -6.46 -8.54 1.33
CA HIS A 73 -5.15 -8.47 1.94
C HIS A 73 -5.12 -9.15 3.32
N ALA A 74 -6.16 -8.93 4.13
CA ALA A 74 -6.30 -9.60 5.42
C ALA A 74 -6.39 -11.13 5.27
N ARG A 75 -7.26 -11.63 4.38
CA ARG A 75 -7.44 -13.07 4.12
C ARG A 75 -6.13 -13.74 3.70
N ARG A 76 -5.35 -13.13 2.81
CA ARG A 76 -4.04 -13.67 2.38
C ARG A 76 -3.10 -13.90 3.57
N LYS A 77 -3.09 -13.00 4.56
CA LYS A 77 -2.27 -13.16 5.76
C LYS A 77 -2.69 -14.33 6.64
N PHE A 78 -3.98 -14.62 6.74
CA PHE A 78 -4.45 -15.81 7.44
C PHE A 78 -4.06 -17.10 6.69
N ASP A 79 -4.20 -17.10 5.36
CA ASP A 79 -3.78 -18.23 4.53
C ASP A 79 -2.25 -18.47 4.66
N ASP A 80 -1.43 -17.40 4.58
CA ASP A 80 0.03 -17.46 4.78
C ASP A 80 0.39 -18.05 6.15
N ALA A 81 -0.34 -17.66 7.20
CA ALA A 81 -0.12 -18.18 8.55
C ALA A 81 -0.41 -19.69 8.64
N LEU A 82 -1.49 -20.17 8.03
CA LEU A 82 -1.81 -21.60 7.99
C LEU A 82 -0.75 -22.40 7.24
N LEU A 83 -0.22 -21.87 6.14
CA LEU A 83 0.85 -22.52 5.37
C LEU A 83 2.20 -22.55 6.11
N SER A 84 2.39 -21.64 7.09
CA SER A 84 3.62 -21.59 7.90
C SER A 84 3.65 -22.58 9.07
N LEU A 85 2.55 -23.31 9.31
CA LEU A 85 2.48 -24.30 10.39
C LEU A 85 3.47 -25.45 10.15
N PRO A 86 4.15 -25.94 11.20
CA PRO A 86 5.02 -27.09 11.07
C PRO A 86 4.23 -28.32 10.63
N VAL A 87 4.84 -29.14 9.76
CA VAL A 87 4.26 -30.43 9.37
C VAL A 87 4.07 -31.27 10.62
N ARG A 88 2.84 -31.68 10.89
CA ARG A 88 2.50 -32.54 12.03
C ARG A 88 3.29 -33.83 11.91
N LYS A 89 4.19 -34.10 12.86
CA LYS A 89 4.84 -35.42 12.98
C LYS A 89 3.77 -36.41 13.43
N THR A 90 3.34 -37.29 12.54
CA THR A 90 2.66 -38.53 12.90
C THR A 90 3.68 -39.45 13.55
N GLY A 91 3.48 -39.74 14.84
CA GLY A 91 4.15 -40.85 15.52
C GLY A 91 3.47 -42.18 15.21
#